data_AF-A0A832CX20-F1
#
_entry.id   AF-A0A832CX20-F1
#
_cell.length_a   1.000
_cell.length_b   1.000
_cell.length_c   1.000
_cell.angle_alpha   90.00
_cell.angle_beta   90.00
_cell.angle_gamma   90.00
#
_symmetry.space_group_name_H-M   'P 1'
#
loop_
_entity.id
_entity.type
_entity.pdbx_description
1 polymer ?
#
loop_
_entity_poly.entity_id
_entity_poly.type
_entity_poly.pdbx_seq_one_letter_code
_entity_poly.pdbx_strand_id
1 'polypeptide(L)'
;MKIRLPYHAGSFYPSRRESLIESIKSSFTHRLGPGSLPSGVGAERLSYAYIVPHAGYMYSGPIAAHAYLQMSREKPPETVILVGPNHTGLGLPVSVYKEGYWRTPLGDVEVNSEVSRLIVEYTGFTAYDEKAHIYEHSIEVQIPFLQYVYSNNFKITPITVMAQTESISKGIAEAILRIIKENGVDAILVATTDLNHYEPHDITVEKDMIIIKEALEPDPEGIFEVIDKYNITACGPGPMATAIYIAKITGTKPILLAHATSGDITGEKDWVVGYTSIKIQKAKTI
;
A
#
# COMPACT_ATOMS: atom_id res chain seq x y z
N MET A 1 -9.40 21.71 13.91
CA MET A 1 -8.64 20.48 13.63
C MET A 1 -8.13 20.54 12.20
N LYS A 2 -6.93 20.04 11.93
CA LYS A 2 -6.31 20.05 10.60
C LYS A 2 -6.86 18.90 9.75
N ILE A 3 -7.17 19.17 8.48
CA ILE A 3 -7.74 18.18 7.58
C ILE A 3 -7.09 18.26 6.20
N ARG A 4 -6.63 17.12 5.68
CA ARG A 4 -6.21 16.96 4.29
C ARG A 4 -7.44 16.61 3.45
N LEU A 5 -7.73 17.43 2.44
CA LEU A 5 -8.85 17.19 1.51
C LEU A 5 -8.50 16.09 0.49
N PRO A 6 -9.50 15.37 -0.06
CA PRO A 6 -9.26 14.33 -1.07
C PRO A 6 -8.95 14.98 -2.41
N TYR A 7 -7.67 15.14 -2.74
CA TYR A 7 -7.25 15.84 -3.96
C TYR A 7 -7.50 15.02 -5.22
N HIS A 8 -7.55 13.69 -5.09
CA HIS A 8 -7.66 12.74 -6.20
C HIS A 8 -9.06 12.13 -6.34
N ALA A 9 -10.02 12.59 -5.53
CA ALA A 9 -11.43 12.33 -5.73
C ALA A 9 -11.92 13.00 -7.03
N GLY A 10 -12.43 12.19 -7.95
CA GLY A 10 -12.88 12.60 -9.29
C GLY A 10 -11.89 12.27 -10.40
N SER A 11 -10.64 11.89 -10.08
CA SER A 11 -9.62 11.50 -11.05
C SER A 11 -9.16 10.05 -10.87
N PHE A 12 -8.72 9.66 -9.67
CA PHE A 12 -8.28 8.29 -9.38
C PHE A 12 -9.44 7.40 -8.91
N TYR A 13 -10.44 7.98 -8.27
CA TYR A 13 -11.64 7.28 -7.80
C TYR A 13 -12.83 8.25 -7.78
N PRO A 14 -14.09 7.78 -7.82
CA PRO A 14 -15.25 8.67 -7.88
C PRO A 14 -15.35 9.63 -6.68
N SER A 15 -15.72 10.88 -6.93
CA SER A 15 -15.87 11.91 -5.87
C SER A 15 -17.19 11.86 -5.12
N ARG A 16 -18.20 11.13 -5.62
CA ARG A 16 -19.50 10.93 -4.96
C ARG A 16 -19.50 9.63 -4.16
N ARG A 17 -20.05 9.67 -2.94
CA ARG A 17 -20.07 8.54 -2.00
C ARG A 17 -20.64 7.26 -2.63
N GLU A 18 -21.81 7.34 -3.25
CA GLU A 18 -22.50 6.17 -3.81
C GLU A 18 -21.70 5.58 -4.98
N SER A 19 -21.21 6.42 -5.89
CA SER A 19 -20.38 5.99 -7.01
C SER A 19 -19.05 5.39 -6.56
N LEU A 20 -18.45 5.90 -5.48
CA LEU A 20 -17.22 5.37 -4.90
C LEU A 20 -17.45 3.98 -4.31
N ILE A 21 -18.53 3.81 -3.54
CA ILE A 21 -18.90 2.49 -2.99
C ILE A 21 -19.13 1.49 -4.13
N GLU A 22 -19.81 1.89 -5.20
CA GLU A 22 -20.07 1.00 -6.34
C GLU A 22 -18.78 0.65 -7.10
N SER A 23 -17.87 1.61 -7.28
CA SER A 23 -16.55 1.36 -7.90
C SER A 23 -15.70 0.40 -7.06
N ILE A 24 -15.73 0.52 -5.74
CA ILE A 24 -15.07 -0.42 -4.83
C ILE A 24 -15.70 -1.82 -4.94
N LYS A 25 -17.03 -1.94 -4.86
CA LYS A 25 -17.74 -3.22 -5.04
C LYS A 25 -17.41 -3.87 -6.39
N SER A 26 -17.44 -3.08 -7.46
CA SER A 26 -17.08 -3.52 -8.81
C SER A 26 -15.65 -4.04 -8.86
N SER A 27 -14.72 -3.45 -8.12
CA SER A 27 -13.34 -3.97 -8.01
C SER A 27 -13.31 -5.37 -7.40
N PHE A 28 -14.09 -5.63 -6.35
CA PHE A 28 -14.18 -6.95 -5.73
C PHE A 28 -14.81 -8.01 -6.66
N THR A 29 -15.82 -7.63 -7.46
CA THR A 29 -16.58 -8.56 -8.32
C THR A 29 -16.12 -8.60 -9.77
N HIS A 30 -15.15 -7.77 -10.15
CA HIS A 30 -14.54 -7.78 -11.47
C HIS A 30 -13.92 -9.14 -11.79
N ARG A 31 -13.81 -9.51 -13.08
CA ARG A 31 -13.24 -10.80 -13.51
C ARG A 31 -11.78 -11.02 -13.07
N LEU A 32 -11.03 -9.94 -12.83
CA LEU A 32 -9.68 -9.98 -12.27
C LEU A 32 -9.65 -9.72 -10.75
N GLY A 33 -10.79 -9.36 -10.18
CA GLY A 33 -10.96 -9.20 -8.74
C GLY A 33 -11.10 -10.55 -8.04
N PRO A 34 -11.20 -10.56 -6.72
CA PRO A 34 -11.30 -11.79 -5.94
C PRO A 34 -12.66 -12.51 -6.05
N GLY A 35 -13.63 -11.94 -6.75
CA GLY A 35 -14.92 -12.57 -7.07
C GLY A 35 -15.94 -12.60 -5.92
N SER A 36 -15.64 -11.98 -4.78
CA SER A 36 -16.55 -11.91 -3.63
C SER A 36 -16.39 -10.62 -2.85
N LEU A 37 -17.50 -10.14 -2.27
CA LEU A 37 -17.49 -8.99 -1.37
C LEU A 37 -17.01 -9.39 0.04
N PRO A 38 -16.39 -8.46 0.79
CA PRO A 38 -16.18 -8.61 2.23
C PRO A 38 -17.48 -9.01 2.95
N SER A 39 -17.45 -10.09 3.75
CA SER A 39 -18.63 -10.69 4.38
C SER A 39 -18.58 -10.74 5.92
N GLY A 40 -17.63 -10.03 6.53
CA GLY A 40 -17.45 -10.00 7.98
C GLY A 40 -15.97 -9.89 8.36
N VAL A 41 -15.70 -9.68 9.65
CA VAL A 41 -14.36 -9.53 10.21
C VAL A 41 -13.87 -10.82 10.87
N GLY A 42 -12.59 -11.13 10.71
CA GLY A 42 -11.96 -12.25 11.41
C GLY A 42 -11.67 -11.94 12.87
N ALA A 43 -11.46 -12.99 13.68
CA ALA A 43 -11.08 -12.83 15.08
C ALA A 43 -9.57 -12.56 15.27
N GLU A 44 -8.74 -13.05 14.34
CA GLU A 44 -7.28 -13.01 14.46
C GLU A 44 -6.64 -12.17 13.35
N ARG A 45 -5.49 -11.55 13.67
CA ARG A 45 -4.64 -10.89 12.69
C ARG A 45 -3.64 -11.89 12.14
N LEU A 46 -3.68 -12.12 10.82
CA LEU A 46 -2.89 -13.14 10.13
C LEU A 46 -1.86 -12.55 9.18
N SER A 47 -1.74 -11.22 9.12
CA SER A 47 -0.78 -10.51 8.27
C SER A 47 -0.03 -9.42 9.01
N TYR A 48 1.24 -9.22 8.63
CA TYR A 48 2.02 -8.05 9.03
C TYR A 48 1.86 -6.90 8.04
N ALA A 49 1.84 -7.22 6.74
CA ALA A 49 1.83 -6.22 5.68
C ALA A 49 1.09 -6.71 4.43
N TYR A 50 0.70 -5.75 3.60
CA TYR A 50 0.25 -5.96 2.23
C TYR A 50 0.98 -5.02 1.29
N ILE A 51 1.30 -5.51 0.08
CA ILE A 51 1.72 -4.68 -1.05
C ILE A 51 0.50 -4.51 -1.96
N VAL A 52 0.16 -3.26 -2.30
CA VAL A 52 -1.09 -2.91 -2.98
C VAL A 52 -0.84 -1.87 -4.08
N PRO A 53 -1.46 -1.99 -5.27
CA PRO A 53 -1.27 -1.00 -6.33
C PRO A 53 -2.04 0.29 -6.03
N HIS A 54 -1.71 1.37 -6.74
CA HIS A 54 -2.26 2.70 -6.50
C HIS A 54 -2.63 3.53 -7.74
N ALA A 55 -2.72 2.91 -8.93
CA ALA A 55 -3.38 3.55 -10.06
C ALA A 55 -4.87 3.85 -9.78
N GLY A 56 -5.54 4.54 -10.72
CA GLY A 56 -6.97 4.78 -10.63
C GLY A 56 -7.79 3.48 -10.55
N TYR A 57 -8.90 3.48 -9.82
CA TYR A 57 -9.68 2.28 -9.50
C TYR A 57 -10.21 1.52 -10.72
N MET A 58 -10.45 2.24 -11.83
CA MET A 58 -10.84 1.64 -13.10
C MET A 58 -9.75 0.73 -13.69
N TYR A 59 -8.49 0.91 -13.26
CA TYR A 59 -7.35 0.09 -13.61
C TYR A 59 -6.97 -0.80 -12.42
N SER A 60 -6.24 -0.32 -11.42
CA SER A 60 -5.67 -1.21 -10.39
C SER A 60 -6.67 -1.75 -9.36
N GLY A 61 -7.89 -1.20 -9.30
CA GLY A 61 -8.89 -1.51 -8.28
C GLY A 61 -9.15 -3.01 -8.08
N PRO A 62 -9.42 -3.79 -9.15
CA PRO A 62 -9.60 -5.23 -9.06
C PRO A 62 -8.42 -5.97 -8.40
N ILE A 63 -7.19 -5.53 -8.66
CA ILE A 63 -5.98 -6.16 -8.11
C ILE A 63 -5.80 -5.76 -6.65
N ALA A 64 -6.03 -4.48 -6.33
CA ALA A 64 -6.04 -4.00 -4.94
C ALA A 64 -7.08 -4.73 -4.07
N ALA A 65 -8.25 -5.04 -4.63
CA ALA A 65 -9.34 -5.71 -3.92
C ALA A 65 -8.97 -7.09 -3.35
N HIS A 66 -7.95 -7.77 -3.90
CA HIS A 66 -7.45 -9.03 -3.34
C HIS A 66 -6.85 -8.85 -1.94
N ALA A 67 -5.98 -7.85 -1.76
CA ALA A 67 -5.45 -7.50 -0.42
C ALA A 67 -6.58 -7.11 0.52
N TYR A 68 -7.49 -6.24 0.07
CA TYR A 68 -8.58 -5.76 0.91
C TYR A 68 -9.59 -6.84 1.32
N LEU A 69 -9.81 -7.86 0.49
CA LEU A 69 -10.62 -9.02 0.87
C LEU A 69 -9.91 -9.88 1.93
N GLN A 70 -8.59 -10.04 1.83
CA GLN A 70 -7.83 -10.75 2.87
C GLN A 70 -7.85 -9.96 4.18
N MET A 71 -7.62 -8.65 4.11
CA MET A 71 -7.70 -7.73 5.25
C MET A 71 -9.09 -7.75 5.91
N SER A 72 -10.16 -7.84 5.14
CA SER A 72 -11.52 -7.91 5.70
C SER A 72 -11.73 -9.18 6.51
N ARG A 73 -11.08 -10.29 6.15
CA ARG A 73 -11.21 -11.59 6.82
C ARG A 73 -10.34 -11.74 8.08
N GLU A 74 -9.63 -10.68 8.46
CA GLU A 74 -8.77 -10.63 9.64
C GLU A 74 -9.35 -9.68 10.71
N LYS A 75 -8.76 -9.70 11.92
CA LYS A 75 -9.08 -8.74 12.97
C LYS A 75 -8.80 -7.31 12.46
N PRO A 76 -9.76 -6.38 12.52
CA PRO A 76 -9.55 -4.99 12.13
C PRO A 76 -8.43 -4.34 12.94
N PRO A 77 -7.56 -3.54 12.31
CA PRO A 77 -6.50 -2.86 13.00
C PRO A 77 -6.94 -1.56 13.67
N GLU A 78 -6.34 -1.29 14.84
CA GLU A 78 -6.43 0.05 15.44
C GLU A 78 -5.76 1.09 14.55
N THR A 79 -4.68 0.71 13.85
CA THR A 79 -4.00 1.60 12.91
C THR A 79 -3.46 0.91 11.66
N VAL A 80 -3.60 1.59 10.54
CA VAL A 80 -2.99 1.21 9.26
C VAL A 80 -1.84 2.16 8.98
N ILE A 81 -0.63 1.63 8.90
CA ILE A 81 0.56 2.38 8.49
C ILE A 81 0.60 2.31 6.97
N LEU A 82 0.56 3.48 6.31
CA LEU A 82 0.49 3.59 4.86
C LEU A 82 1.82 4.14 4.36
N VAL A 83 2.58 3.30 3.65
CA VAL A 83 3.88 3.69 3.08
C VAL A 83 3.71 3.73 1.57
N GLY A 84 3.93 4.90 0.96
CA GLY A 84 3.81 5.08 -0.49
C GLY A 84 4.94 5.94 -1.05
N PRO A 85 5.21 5.88 -2.36
CA PRO A 85 6.17 6.78 -2.98
C PRO A 85 5.70 8.23 -2.95
N ASN A 86 6.62 9.14 -3.26
CA ASN A 86 6.32 10.56 -3.52
C ASN A 86 6.53 10.89 -5.00
N HIS A 87 5.43 10.96 -5.76
CA HIS A 87 5.39 11.34 -7.17
C HIS A 87 5.45 12.85 -7.38
N THR A 88 5.08 13.63 -6.36
CA THR A 88 4.99 15.09 -6.48
C THR A 88 6.37 15.76 -6.45
N GLY A 89 7.37 15.11 -5.87
CA GLY A 89 8.68 15.71 -5.60
C GLY A 89 8.65 16.81 -4.53
N LEU A 90 7.51 17.02 -3.86
CA LEU A 90 7.36 18.04 -2.83
C LEU A 90 7.77 17.51 -1.47
N GLY A 91 8.37 18.38 -0.67
CA GLY A 91 8.62 18.11 0.74
C GLY A 91 9.93 17.37 1.03
N LEU A 92 9.99 16.71 2.18
CA LEU A 92 11.18 16.01 2.65
C LEU A 92 11.40 14.66 1.92
N PRO A 93 12.65 14.13 1.95
CA PRO A 93 12.97 12.84 1.34
C PRO A 93 12.16 11.66 1.89
N VAL A 94 11.83 11.68 3.19
CA VAL A 94 10.92 10.73 3.82
C VAL A 94 10.07 11.50 4.84
N SER A 95 8.76 11.58 4.59
CA SER A 95 7.86 12.44 5.36
C SER A 95 6.79 11.63 6.08
N VAL A 96 6.48 12.03 7.31
CA VAL A 96 5.40 11.47 8.12
C VAL A 96 4.32 12.52 8.31
N TYR A 97 3.05 12.15 8.13
CA TYR A 97 1.95 13.07 8.41
C TYR A 97 1.64 13.06 9.91
N LYS A 98 1.82 14.20 10.59
CA LYS A 98 1.86 14.28 12.06
C LYS A 98 0.54 13.94 12.77
N GLU A 99 -0.54 14.65 12.44
CA GLU A 99 -1.81 14.60 13.19
C GLU A 99 -2.96 15.22 12.39
N GLY A 100 -4.21 14.99 12.81
CA GLY A 100 -5.40 15.52 12.17
C GLY A 100 -6.17 14.44 11.42
N TYR A 101 -6.79 14.81 10.30
CA TYR A 101 -7.67 13.91 9.54
C TYR A 101 -7.36 13.94 8.05
N TRP A 102 -7.61 12.82 7.38
CA TRP A 102 -7.68 12.74 5.93
C TRP A 102 -9.14 12.52 5.53
N ARG A 103 -9.69 13.42 4.72
CA ARG A 103 -11.07 13.33 4.23
C ARG A 103 -11.11 12.55 2.93
N THR A 104 -12.11 11.68 2.80
CA THR A 104 -12.54 11.09 1.53
C THR A 104 -14.04 11.31 1.34
N PRO A 105 -14.63 10.95 0.18
CA PRO A 105 -16.08 10.93 0.04
C PRO A 105 -16.80 9.95 1.00
N LEU A 106 -16.07 9.01 1.62
CA LEU A 106 -16.64 8.08 2.60
C LEU A 106 -16.61 8.61 4.05
N GLY A 107 -15.92 9.72 4.29
CA GLY A 107 -15.80 10.36 5.60
C GLY A 107 -14.35 10.66 5.97
N ASP A 108 -14.15 11.11 7.20
CA ASP A 108 -12.84 11.49 7.73
C ASP A 108 -12.19 10.30 8.45
N VAL A 109 -10.88 10.12 8.24
CA VAL A 109 -10.06 9.13 8.94
C VAL A 109 -9.00 9.85 9.77
N GLU A 110 -8.91 9.51 11.06
CA GLU A 110 -7.98 10.13 11.99
C GLU A 110 -6.54 9.64 11.75
N VAL A 111 -5.58 10.55 11.84
CA VAL A 111 -4.16 10.23 11.85
C VAL A 111 -3.74 9.82 13.26
N ASN A 112 -3.05 8.68 13.38
CA ASN A 112 -2.49 8.22 14.64
C ASN A 112 -1.22 9.01 14.98
N SER A 113 -1.38 10.09 15.73
CA SER A 113 -0.28 10.99 16.08
C SER A 113 0.79 10.33 16.95
N GLU A 114 0.42 9.36 17.79
CA GLU A 114 1.38 8.63 18.62
C GLU A 114 2.25 7.68 17.78
N VAL A 115 1.65 6.95 16.85
CA VAL A 115 2.42 6.09 15.93
C VAL A 115 3.28 6.93 14.99
N SER A 116 2.77 8.07 14.53
CA SER A 116 3.55 9.04 13.74
C SER A 116 4.79 9.54 14.50
N ARG A 117 4.63 9.82 15.80
CA ARG A 117 5.73 10.21 16.70
C ARG A 117 6.76 9.11 16.88
N LEU A 118 6.31 7.88 17.12
CA LEU A 118 7.21 6.73 17.27
C LEU A 118 7.99 6.42 15.99
N ILE A 119 7.37 6.57 14.81
CA ILE A 119 8.08 6.40 13.52
C ILE A 119 9.23 7.42 13.41
N VAL A 120 8.97 8.70 13.69
CA VAL A 120 10.01 9.74 13.66
C VAL A 120 11.13 9.44 14.67
N GLU A 121 10.77 9.06 15.89
CA GLU A 121 11.74 8.73 16.94
C GLU A 121 12.61 7.52 16.60
N TYR A 122 12.01 6.42 16.10
CA TYR A 122 12.72 5.16 15.89
C TYR A 122 13.51 5.11 14.59
N THR A 123 13.10 5.87 13.57
CA THR A 123 13.86 5.94 12.32
C THR A 123 15.01 6.95 12.39
N GLY A 124 14.82 8.10 13.06
CA GLY A 124 15.81 9.18 13.17
C GLY A 124 16.08 9.95 11.85
N PHE A 125 15.68 9.41 10.69
CA PHE A 125 15.81 10.08 9.39
C PHE A 125 14.48 10.58 8.81
N THR A 126 13.33 10.19 9.39
CA THR A 126 12.03 10.72 8.97
C THR A 126 11.67 11.96 9.78
N ALA A 127 10.83 12.83 9.22
CA ALA A 127 10.34 14.02 9.91
C ALA A 127 8.92 14.37 9.47
N TYR A 128 8.25 15.21 10.26
CA TYR A 128 6.92 15.68 9.92
C TYR A 128 6.96 16.68 8.77
N ASP A 129 6.24 16.38 7.70
CA ASP A 129 6.07 17.31 6.60
C ASP A 129 4.81 17.03 5.81
N GLU A 130 3.80 17.89 6.00
CA GLU A 130 2.53 17.73 5.31
C GLU A 130 2.59 18.08 3.84
N LYS A 131 3.53 18.94 3.40
CA LYS A 131 3.62 19.36 1.99
C LYS A 131 3.84 18.16 1.08
N ALA A 132 4.62 17.18 1.52
CA ALA A 132 4.85 15.92 0.83
C ALA A 132 3.59 15.07 0.61
N HIS A 133 2.51 15.32 1.36
CA HIS A 133 1.28 14.54 1.28
C HIS A 133 0.15 15.25 0.54
N ILE A 134 0.14 16.58 0.44
CA ILE A 134 -1.03 17.37 0.00
C ILE A 134 -1.57 16.90 -1.37
N TYR A 135 -0.68 16.67 -2.32
CA TYR A 135 -1.02 16.27 -3.69
C TYR A 135 -0.61 14.84 -4.03
N GLU A 136 -0.08 14.09 -3.06
CA GLU A 136 0.35 12.70 -3.27
C GLU A 136 -0.86 11.76 -3.29
N HIS A 137 -0.94 10.88 -4.28
CA HIS A 137 -2.08 9.98 -4.49
C HIS A 137 -1.85 8.58 -3.93
N SER A 138 -0.59 8.11 -3.90
CA SER A 138 -0.25 6.70 -3.65
C SER A 138 -0.82 6.14 -2.35
N ILE A 139 -0.95 7.01 -1.33
CA ILE A 139 -1.57 6.71 -0.03
C ILE A 139 -3.08 7.01 -0.03
N GLU A 140 -3.50 8.13 -0.62
CA GLU A 140 -4.90 8.57 -0.60
C GLU A 140 -5.84 7.52 -1.18
N VAL A 141 -5.46 6.91 -2.30
CA VAL A 141 -6.29 5.93 -3.01
C VAL A 141 -6.48 4.62 -2.22
N GLN A 142 -5.69 4.38 -1.17
CA GLN A 142 -5.88 3.20 -0.31
C GLN A 142 -7.01 3.42 0.71
N ILE A 143 -7.28 4.67 1.08
CA ILE A 143 -8.14 5.01 2.22
C ILE A 143 -9.60 4.62 1.98
N PRO A 144 -10.21 4.86 0.79
CA PRO A 144 -11.60 4.45 0.59
C PRO A 144 -11.81 2.93 0.65
N PHE A 145 -10.84 2.12 0.18
CA PHE A 145 -10.92 0.66 0.34
C PHE A 145 -10.86 0.25 1.82
N LEU A 146 -9.97 0.86 2.61
CA LEU A 146 -9.92 0.64 4.06
C LEU A 146 -11.22 1.03 4.74
N GLN A 147 -11.81 2.18 4.38
CA GLN A 147 -13.10 2.62 4.91
C GLN A 147 -14.24 1.69 4.49
N TYR A 148 -14.20 1.11 3.30
CA TYR A 148 -15.19 0.14 2.87
C TYR A 148 -15.10 -1.16 3.70
N VAL A 149 -13.89 -1.62 4.00
CA VAL A 149 -13.65 -2.88 4.71
C VAL A 149 -13.82 -2.75 6.23
N TYR A 150 -13.38 -1.64 6.82
CA TYR A 150 -13.37 -1.44 8.28
C TYR A 150 -14.33 -0.35 8.77
N SER A 151 -15.12 0.27 7.89
CA SER A 151 -15.81 1.53 8.21
C SER A 151 -14.77 2.57 8.67
N ASN A 152 -15.12 3.53 9.54
CA ASN A 152 -14.15 4.50 10.06
C ASN A 152 -13.58 4.09 11.43
N ASN A 153 -13.52 2.79 11.73
CA ASN A 153 -13.07 2.26 13.02
C ASN A 153 -11.56 1.93 13.02
N PHE A 154 -10.74 2.82 12.46
CA PHE A 154 -9.29 2.69 12.42
C PHE A 154 -8.64 4.08 12.29
N LYS A 155 -7.36 4.18 12.63
CA LYS A 155 -6.52 5.36 12.37
C LYS A 155 -5.49 5.08 11.29
N ILE A 156 -4.93 6.11 10.66
CA ILE A 156 -3.85 5.97 9.67
C ILE A 156 -2.53 6.60 10.13
N THR A 157 -1.41 6.06 9.66
CA THR A 157 -0.09 6.72 9.74
C THR A 157 0.50 6.82 8.34
N PRO A 158 0.29 7.94 7.63
CA PRO A 158 0.84 8.17 6.30
C PRO A 158 2.35 8.47 6.32
N ILE A 159 3.11 7.75 5.50
CA ILE A 159 4.55 7.93 5.29
C ILE A 159 4.83 7.98 3.79
N THR A 160 5.32 9.11 3.28
CA THR A 160 5.75 9.22 1.88
C THR A 160 7.25 9.06 1.75
N VAL A 161 7.69 8.34 0.71
CA VAL A 161 9.09 7.98 0.50
C VAL A 161 9.53 8.48 -0.87
N MET A 162 10.25 9.59 -0.90
CA MET A 162 10.91 10.11 -2.11
C MET A 162 12.29 9.46 -2.28
N ALA A 163 13.07 9.36 -1.19
CA ALA A 163 14.36 8.66 -1.19
C ALA A 163 14.15 7.16 -0.97
N GLN A 164 14.05 6.41 -2.07
CA GLN A 164 13.74 4.97 -2.06
C GLN A 164 15.03 4.13 -2.05
N THR A 165 15.69 4.06 -0.90
CA THR A 165 16.93 3.28 -0.72
C THR A 165 16.72 2.10 0.22
N GLU A 166 17.58 1.10 0.11
CA GLU A 166 17.61 -0.08 0.97
C GLU A 166 17.58 0.28 2.47
N SER A 167 18.47 1.19 2.90
CA SER A 167 18.60 1.58 4.30
C SER A 167 17.35 2.27 4.84
N ILE A 168 16.67 3.08 4.01
CA ILE A 168 15.40 3.72 4.36
C ILE A 168 14.29 2.68 4.51
N SER A 169 14.15 1.77 3.55
CA SER A 169 13.13 0.71 3.60
C SER A 169 13.32 -0.19 4.83
N LYS A 170 14.57 -0.59 5.11
CA LYS A 170 14.92 -1.37 6.29
C LYS A 170 14.61 -0.63 7.58
N GLY A 171 15.02 0.64 7.69
CA GLY A 171 14.77 1.44 8.88
C GLY A 171 13.29 1.65 9.18
N ILE A 172 12.46 1.86 8.16
CA ILE A 172 10.99 1.94 8.32
C ILE A 172 10.44 0.59 8.79
N ALA A 173 10.86 -0.53 8.19
CA ALA A 173 10.42 -1.86 8.57
C ALA A 173 10.76 -2.21 10.04
N GLU A 174 11.99 -1.93 10.45
CA GLU A 174 12.46 -2.12 11.82
C GLU A 174 11.67 -1.25 12.81
N ALA A 175 11.42 0.02 12.48
CA ALA A 175 10.61 0.91 13.30
C ALA A 175 9.17 0.40 13.47
N ILE A 176 8.53 -0.06 12.39
CA ILE A 176 7.17 -0.64 12.44
C ILE A 176 7.13 -1.87 13.34
N LEU A 177 8.06 -2.80 13.16
CA LEU A 177 8.13 -4.03 13.97
C LEU A 177 8.40 -3.72 15.44
N ARG A 178 9.27 -2.74 15.72
CA ARG A 178 9.55 -2.24 17.06
C ARG A 178 8.28 -1.66 17.71
N ILE A 179 7.54 -0.83 17.00
CA ILE A 179 6.27 -0.24 17.49
C ILE A 179 5.25 -1.33 17.85
N ILE A 180 5.09 -2.32 16.98
CA ILE A 180 4.16 -3.44 17.23
C ILE A 180 4.59 -4.24 18.47
N LYS A 181 5.89 -4.52 18.62
CA LYS A 181 6.41 -5.41 19.67
C LYS A 181 6.57 -4.71 21.03
N GLU A 182 7.17 -3.52 21.05
CA GLU A 182 7.55 -2.81 22.29
C GLU A 182 6.43 -1.90 22.80
N ASN A 183 5.63 -1.30 21.91
CA ASN A 183 4.54 -0.41 22.31
C ASN A 183 3.16 -1.08 22.28
N GLY A 184 3.08 -2.34 21.83
CA GLY A 184 1.83 -3.11 21.80
C GLY A 184 0.78 -2.59 20.81
N VAL A 185 1.20 -1.79 19.82
CA VAL A 185 0.28 -1.19 18.84
C VAL A 185 -0.25 -2.24 17.87
N ASP A 186 -1.57 -2.31 17.72
CA ASP A 186 -2.23 -3.25 16.81
C ASP A 186 -2.23 -2.73 15.34
N ALA A 187 -1.04 -2.65 14.76
CA ALA A 187 -0.78 -2.05 13.45
C ALA A 187 -0.63 -3.04 12.29
N ILE A 188 -1.08 -2.65 11.09
CA ILE A 188 -0.80 -3.34 9.84
C ILE A 188 -0.19 -2.38 8.84
N LEU A 189 0.79 -2.84 8.06
CA LEU A 189 1.38 -2.06 6.97
C LEU A 189 0.60 -2.29 5.66
N VAL A 190 0.31 -1.20 4.96
CA VAL A 190 -0.04 -1.22 3.53
C VAL A 190 1.05 -0.43 2.81
N ALA A 191 1.92 -1.15 2.11
CA ALA A 191 2.95 -0.59 1.24
C ALA A 191 2.38 -0.48 -0.18
N THR A 192 2.52 0.67 -0.83
CA THR A 192 1.87 0.89 -2.13
C THR A 192 2.87 1.04 -3.26
N THR A 193 2.63 0.31 -4.36
CA THR A 193 3.42 0.39 -5.59
C THR A 193 2.62 -0.14 -6.77
N ASP A 194 2.67 0.58 -7.88
CA ASP A 194 2.50 -0.02 -9.20
C ASP A 194 3.86 -0.57 -9.66
N LEU A 195 3.86 -1.54 -10.58
CA LEU A 195 5.08 -2.18 -11.09
C LEU A 195 5.55 -1.51 -12.38
N ASN A 196 5.95 -2.26 -13.41
CA ASN A 196 6.53 -1.67 -14.60
C ASN A 196 5.52 -0.79 -15.34
N HIS A 197 5.95 0.38 -15.76
CA HIS A 197 5.15 1.35 -16.49
C HIS A 197 5.57 1.39 -17.95
N TYR A 198 4.56 1.57 -18.81
CA TYR A 198 4.72 2.25 -20.09
C TYR A 198 5.57 1.46 -21.10
N GLU A 199 5.37 0.15 -21.10
CA GLU A 199 5.90 -0.78 -22.08
C GLU A 199 4.79 -1.71 -22.58
N PRO A 200 5.00 -2.40 -23.72
CA PRO A 200 4.08 -3.43 -24.20
C PRO A 200 3.78 -4.49 -23.13
N HIS A 201 2.57 -5.05 -23.20
CA HIS A 201 2.03 -5.99 -22.21
C HIS A 201 2.98 -7.15 -21.87
N ASP A 202 3.50 -7.86 -22.87
CA ASP A 202 4.35 -9.02 -22.63
C ASP A 202 5.67 -8.66 -21.94
N ILE A 203 6.26 -7.51 -22.30
CA ILE A 203 7.48 -6.97 -21.68
C ILE A 203 7.21 -6.57 -20.23
N THR A 204 6.08 -5.90 -19.99
CA THR A 204 5.65 -5.53 -18.64
C THR A 204 5.45 -6.76 -17.77
N VAL A 205 4.76 -7.80 -18.27
CA VAL A 205 4.57 -9.05 -17.54
C VAL A 205 5.90 -9.72 -17.22
N GLU A 206 6.84 -9.76 -18.17
CA GLU A 206 8.18 -10.33 -17.92
C GLU A 206 8.91 -9.59 -16.79
N LYS A 207 8.98 -8.26 -16.85
CA LYS A 207 9.63 -7.43 -15.84
C LYS A 207 8.95 -7.50 -14.47
N ASP A 208 7.62 -7.46 -14.45
CA ASP A 208 6.83 -7.59 -13.23
C ASP A 208 7.11 -8.93 -12.54
N MET A 209 7.18 -10.03 -13.30
CA MET A 209 7.44 -11.35 -12.74
C MET A 209 8.86 -11.48 -12.16
N ILE A 210 9.84 -10.74 -12.70
CA ILE A 210 11.19 -10.67 -12.13
C ILE A 210 11.13 -10.07 -10.72
N ILE A 211 10.56 -8.87 -10.56
CA ILE A 211 10.49 -8.21 -9.24
C ILE A 211 9.55 -8.93 -8.27
N ILE A 212 8.46 -9.53 -8.76
CA ILE A 212 7.56 -10.36 -7.93
C ILE A 212 8.31 -11.57 -7.39
N LYS A 213 9.16 -12.22 -8.19
CA LYS A 213 9.93 -13.39 -7.74
C LYS A 213 10.86 -13.03 -6.57
N GLU A 214 11.58 -11.91 -6.65
CA GLU A 214 12.41 -11.41 -5.55
C GLU A 214 11.57 -11.06 -4.31
N ALA A 215 10.35 -10.54 -4.49
CA ALA A 215 9.44 -10.31 -3.36
C ALA A 215 8.91 -11.60 -2.72
N LEU A 216 8.74 -12.69 -3.47
CA LEU A 216 8.23 -13.96 -2.94
C LEU A 216 9.29 -14.79 -2.22
N GLU A 217 10.56 -14.59 -2.55
CA GLU A 217 11.72 -15.13 -1.85
C GLU A 217 12.38 -13.99 -1.08
N PRO A 218 11.97 -13.69 0.17
CA PRO A 218 12.05 -12.37 0.83
C PRO A 218 13.46 -11.75 0.88
N ASP A 219 13.90 -11.26 -0.28
CA ASP A 219 15.19 -10.67 -0.60
C ASP A 219 14.96 -9.21 -1.00
N PRO A 220 14.83 -8.31 0.00
CA PRO A 220 14.55 -6.90 -0.25
C PRO A 220 15.72 -6.19 -0.95
N GLU A 221 16.95 -6.70 -0.84
CA GLU A 221 18.11 -6.19 -1.58
C GLU A 221 18.00 -6.55 -3.06
N GLY A 222 17.61 -7.79 -3.36
CA GLY A 222 17.32 -8.26 -4.72
C GLY A 222 16.31 -7.40 -5.48
N ILE A 223 15.33 -6.80 -4.80
CA ILE A 223 14.36 -5.86 -5.39
C ILE A 223 15.07 -4.68 -6.08
N PHE A 224 16.02 -4.04 -5.41
CA PHE A 224 16.72 -2.88 -5.97
C PHE A 224 17.69 -3.29 -7.08
N GLU A 225 18.35 -4.46 -6.93
CA GLU A 225 19.25 -5.00 -7.94
C GLU A 225 18.54 -5.30 -9.26
N VAL A 226 17.38 -5.97 -9.22
CA VAL A 226 16.64 -6.31 -10.44
C VAL A 226 16.02 -5.09 -11.10
N ILE A 227 15.63 -4.07 -10.32
CA ILE A 227 15.12 -2.82 -10.87
C ILE A 227 16.18 -2.12 -11.72
N ASP A 228 17.40 -1.99 -11.19
CA ASP A 228 18.50 -1.37 -11.92
C ASP A 228 18.91 -2.22 -13.12
N LYS A 229 19.10 -3.53 -12.91
CA LYS A 229 19.57 -4.47 -13.94
C LYS A 229 18.62 -4.59 -15.13
N TYR A 230 17.31 -4.61 -14.90
CA TYR A 230 16.30 -4.83 -15.94
C TYR A 230 15.55 -3.55 -16.32
N ASN A 231 15.95 -2.39 -15.78
CA ASN A 231 15.29 -1.11 -15.98
C ASN A 231 13.77 -1.21 -15.77
N ILE A 232 13.39 -1.72 -14.59
CA ILE A 232 11.98 -1.87 -14.18
C ILE A 232 11.53 -0.55 -13.59
N THR A 233 10.46 0.03 -14.11
CA THR A 233 10.03 1.39 -13.74
C THR A 233 9.02 1.41 -12.59
N ALA A 234 9.08 0.45 -11.66
CA ALA A 234 8.21 0.42 -10.48
C ALA A 234 8.29 1.74 -9.69
N CYS A 235 7.14 2.30 -9.32
CA CYS A 235 7.10 3.64 -8.70
C CYS A 235 7.39 3.62 -7.20
N GLY A 236 7.16 2.49 -6.52
CA GLY A 236 7.31 2.32 -5.07
C GLY A 236 8.25 1.18 -4.64
N PRO A 237 9.49 1.05 -5.17
CA PRO A 237 10.43 0.05 -4.69
C PRO A 237 10.78 0.17 -3.20
N GLY A 238 10.86 1.39 -2.67
CA GLY A 238 11.10 1.64 -1.25
C GLY A 238 9.97 1.12 -0.35
N PRO A 239 8.71 1.52 -0.59
CA PRO A 239 7.55 0.92 0.06
C PRO A 239 7.48 -0.61 -0.07
N MET A 240 7.68 -1.15 -1.27
CA MET A 240 7.69 -2.59 -1.52
C MET A 240 8.75 -3.29 -0.66
N ALA A 241 10.00 -2.83 -0.74
CA ALA A 241 11.10 -3.36 0.06
C ALA A 241 10.85 -3.23 1.57
N THR A 242 10.13 -2.21 2.04
CA THR A 242 9.73 -2.09 3.46
C THR A 242 8.89 -3.28 3.91
N ALA A 243 7.90 -3.68 3.11
CA ALA A 243 7.08 -4.86 3.40
C ALA A 243 7.90 -6.17 3.31
N ILE A 244 8.83 -6.27 2.35
CA ILE A 244 9.69 -7.44 2.21
C ILE A 244 10.73 -7.54 3.34
N TYR A 245 11.26 -6.43 3.85
CA TYR A 245 12.09 -6.42 5.05
C TYR A 245 11.33 -6.94 6.26
N ILE A 246 10.05 -6.59 6.41
CA ILE A 246 9.21 -7.17 7.47
C ILE A 246 9.14 -8.69 7.32
N ALA A 247 8.95 -9.20 6.10
CA ALA A 247 8.93 -10.64 5.83
C ALA A 247 10.27 -11.30 6.22
N LYS A 248 11.39 -10.73 5.77
CA LYS A 248 12.75 -11.18 6.08
C LYS A 248 13.05 -11.21 7.58
N ILE A 249 12.74 -10.13 8.31
CA ILE A 249 12.98 -10.01 9.76
C ILE A 249 12.11 -10.99 10.55
N THR A 250 10.87 -11.19 10.12
CA THR A 250 9.93 -12.10 10.82
C THR A 250 10.04 -13.55 10.39
N GLY A 251 10.88 -13.86 9.40
CA GLY A 251 11.03 -15.21 8.84
C GLY A 251 9.74 -15.72 8.17
N THR A 252 8.93 -14.82 7.62
CA THR A 252 7.65 -15.16 6.99
C THR A 252 7.75 -15.12 5.48
N LYS A 253 7.01 -16.00 4.79
CA LYS A 253 7.00 -16.05 3.33
C LYS A 253 5.88 -15.17 2.75
N PRO A 254 6.18 -14.22 1.86
CA PRO A 254 5.17 -13.47 1.13
C PRO A 254 4.35 -14.35 0.19
N ILE A 255 3.09 -13.99 -0.03
CA ILE A 255 2.13 -14.73 -0.85
C ILE A 255 1.59 -13.80 -1.92
N LEU A 256 1.79 -14.15 -3.19
CA LEU A 256 1.14 -13.46 -4.31
C LEU A 256 -0.35 -13.75 -4.27
N LEU A 257 -1.16 -12.70 -4.17
CA LEU A 257 -2.62 -12.79 -4.22
C LEU A 257 -3.13 -12.61 -5.65
N ALA A 258 -2.58 -11.63 -6.37
CA ALA A 258 -2.95 -11.34 -7.75
C ALA A 258 -1.85 -10.54 -8.46
N HIS A 259 -1.77 -10.72 -9.77
CA HIS A 259 -1.00 -9.88 -10.70
C HIS A 259 -1.80 -9.70 -11.98
N ALA A 260 -1.76 -8.50 -12.55
CA ALA A 260 -2.30 -8.18 -13.86
C ALA A 260 -1.71 -6.85 -14.35
N THR A 261 -1.98 -6.50 -15.59
CA THR A 261 -1.63 -5.21 -16.19
C THR A 261 -2.87 -4.39 -16.53
N SER A 262 -2.72 -3.10 -16.80
CA SER A 262 -3.81 -2.29 -17.37
C SER A 262 -4.33 -2.83 -18.71
N GLY A 263 -3.50 -3.55 -19.48
CA GLY A 263 -3.91 -4.21 -20.71
C GLY A 263 -4.81 -5.42 -20.48
N ASP A 264 -4.65 -6.14 -19.36
CA ASP A 264 -5.58 -7.20 -18.98
C ASP A 264 -6.97 -6.65 -18.62
N ILE A 265 -7.04 -5.37 -18.25
CA ILE A 265 -8.27 -4.72 -17.82
C ILE A 265 -8.99 -4.06 -18.99
N THR A 266 -8.25 -3.28 -19.77
CA THR A 266 -8.78 -2.45 -20.86
C THR A 266 -8.81 -3.17 -22.20
N GLY A 267 -7.94 -4.16 -22.41
CA GLY A 267 -7.68 -4.78 -23.71
C GLY A 267 -6.58 -4.09 -24.52
N GLU A 268 -6.16 -2.87 -24.15
CA GLU A 268 -5.09 -2.11 -24.82
C GLU A 268 -3.72 -2.60 -24.34
N LYS A 269 -2.90 -3.15 -25.25
CA LYS A 269 -1.66 -3.87 -24.88
C LYS A 269 -0.35 -3.19 -25.28
N ASP A 270 -0.39 -2.05 -25.96
CA ASP A 270 0.80 -1.38 -26.48
C ASP A 270 1.58 -0.61 -25.39
N TRP A 271 0.87 -0.15 -24.35
CA TRP A 271 1.45 0.69 -23.30
C TRP A 271 0.71 0.50 -21.98
N VAL A 272 1.24 -0.39 -21.14
CA VAL A 272 0.53 -0.85 -19.94
C VAL A 272 1.27 -0.51 -18.66
N VAL A 273 0.57 -0.59 -17.53
CA VAL A 273 1.16 -0.54 -16.19
C VAL A 273 0.88 -1.86 -15.48
N GLY A 274 1.88 -2.39 -14.79
CA GLY A 274 1.82 -3.60 -13.99
C GLY A 274 1.24 -3.38 -12.59
N TYR A 275 0.44 -4.33 -12.10
CA TYR A 275 -0.20 -4.27 -10.78
C TYR A 275 -0.01 -5.60 -10.05
N THR A 276 0.33 -5.54 -8.76
CA THR A 276 0.43 -6.75 -7.93
C THR A 276 -0.18 -6.54 -6.56
N SER A 277 -0.74 -7.60 -6.00
CA SER A 277 -1.19 -7.67 -4.62
C SER A 277 -0.48 -8.81 -3.91
N ILE A 278 0.26 -8.51 -2.84
CA ILE A 278 1.06 -9.48 -2.10
C ILE A 278 0.74 -9.36 -0.61
N LYS A 279 0.60 -10.51 0.07
CA LYS A 279 0.37 -10.62 1.52
C LYS A 279 1.64 -11.09 2.22
N ILE A 280 2.02 -10.41 3.29
CA ILE A 280 3.09 -10.83 4.19
C ILE A 280 2.42 -11.41 5.44
N GLN A 281 2.35 -12.74 5.49
CA GLN A 281 1.63 -13.47 6.53
C GLN A 281 2.33 -13.36 7.89
N LYS A 282 1.57 -13.44 8.98
CA LYS A 282 2.13 -13.78 10.30
C LYS A 282 2.35 -15.29 10.38
N ALA A 283 3.41 -15.71 11.06
CA ALA A 283 3.51 -17.10 11.47
C ALA A 283 2.30 -17.43 12.35
N LYS A 284 1.62 -18.56 12.10
CA LYS A 284 0.60 -19.04 13.03
C LYS A 284 1.27 -19.29 14.37
N THR A 285 0.82 -18.60 15.41
CA THR A 285 1.16 -18.99 16.78
C THR A 285 0.49 -20.35 17.00
N ILE A 286 1.29 -21.41 17.13
CA ILE A 286 0.82 -22.77 17.43
C ILE A 286 0.42 -22.84 18.90
#